data_AF-A0A7Y9LS51-F1
#
_entry.id   AF-A0A7Y9LS51-F1
#
_cell.length_a   1.000
_cell.length_b   1.000
_cell.length_c   1.000
_cell.angle_alpha   90.00
_cell.angle_beta   90.00
_cell.angle_gamma   90.00
#
_symmetry.space_group_name_H-M   'P 1'
#
loop_
_entity.id
_entity.type
_entity.pdbx_description
1 polymer ?
#
loop_
_entity_poly.entity_id
_entity_poly.type
_entity_poly.pdbx_seq_one_letter_code
_entity_poly.pdbx_strand_id
1 'polypeptide(L)'
;MTEQKFNRFDQIVAVGLILTSVLPYFAVSIGISTNMPISSLFGAYLLIRWFRDSRILWLSLLTLLAPFFATFLRLFFGGEAWSPATSLTWVLAIIPLSAMVVAVLVLKSALLRWLRVILIFSAGISLVQKYFFLDQGTVPWLWIYDVPGYAPVRLLAPTIAAYIRRPFGLFPEPSFMAGSLSIVAVALILTASSLGRKLRLFDWIALALTCWVIAISGSGTAIVSLLLIVLCIFLPLMKRLGGIIVIILPPVLFAAGVAALGVVNQRQNSVNWSWVDRWSSITAAARYVVSDVQVFFLGIGRGNSSPYFLSGKIRTDDLPHSTVLPDVYSVLLRLVLENGVLFGLPIIIVMALFVILGDPTKLKILGLSALVIWVVAAGLAISYDSAFWLYGFPGLAYGLRRLRQPVDDPNPLSESATQPVAS
;
A
#
# COMPACT_ATOMS: atom_id res chain seq x y z
N MET A 1 -10.87 17.04 -25.21
CA MET A 1 -10.61 15.62 -24.87
C MET A 1 -11.93 14.89 -25.11
N THR A 2 -12.04 14.05 -26.15
CA THR A 2 -13.29 13.33 -26.47
C THR A 2 -13.71 12.53 -25.24
N GLU A 3 -14.94 12.74 -24.74
CA GLU A 3 -15.50 11.98 -23.61
C GLU A 3 -15.49 10.49 -23.96
N GLN A 4 -14.43 9.79 -23.57
CA GLN A 4 -14.35 8.36 -23.71
C GLN A 4 -15.34 7.77 -22.72
N LYS A 5 -16.50 7.31 -23.23
CA LYS A 5 -17.52 6.65 -22.42
C LYS A 5 -16.96 5.34 -21.88
N PHE A 6 -16.74 5.27 -20.58
CA PHE A 6 -16.44 4.02 -19.88
C PHE A 6 -17.54 3.00 -20.15
N ASN A 7 -17.19 1.83 -20.66
CA ASN A 7 -18.17 0.78 -20.88
C ASN A 7 -18.39 -0.04 -19.59
N ARG A 8 -19.39 -0.91 -19.58
CA ARG A 8 -19.69 -1.77 -18.41
C ARG A 8 -18.53 -2.72 -18.08
N PHE A 9 -17.78 -3.16 -19.08
CA PHE A 9 -16.66 -4.07 -18.87
C PHE A 9 -15.51 -3.40 -18.11
N ASP A 10 -15.19 -2.15 -18.42
CA ASP A 10 -14.18 -1.37 -17.69
C ASP A 10 -14.54 -1.23 -16.20
N GLN A 11 -15.84 -1.07 -15.90
CA GLN A 11 -16.32 -1.07 -14.53
C GLN A 11 -16.13 -2.43 -13.85
N ILE A 12 -16.47 -3.53 -14.52
CA ILE A 12 -16.28 -4.89 -13.99
C ILE A 12 -14.80 -5.15 -13.71
N VAL A 13 -13.90 -4.78 -14.61
CA VAL A 13 -12.45 -4.94 -14.44
C VAL A 13 -11.95 -4.07 -13.28
N ALA A 14 -12.39 -2.82 -13.17
CA ALA A 14 -12.04 -1.96 -12.05
C ALA A 14 -12.55 -2.50 -10.72
N VAL A 15 -13.74 -3.11 -10.69
CA VAL A 15 -14.23 -3.82 -9.50
C VAL A 15 -13.35 -5.02 -9.17
N GLY A 16 -12.99 -5.84 -10.17
CA GLY A 16 -12.10 -6.99 -10.01
C GLY A 16 -10.74 -6.59 -9.44
N LEU A 17 -10.17 -5.48 -9.92
CA LEU A 17 -8.94 -4.88 -9.39
C LEU A 17 -9.06 -4.59 -7.89
N ILE A 18 -10.12 -3.91 -7.47
CA ILE A 18 -10.34 -3.55 -6.05
C ILE A 18 -10.56 -4.81 -5.20
N LEU A 19 -11.40 -5.74 -5.64
CA LEU A 19 -11.72 -6.96 -4.87
C LEU A 19 -10.49 -7.85 -4.69
N THR A 20 -9.63 -7.97 -5.70
CA THR A 20 -8.41 -8.79 -5.62
C THR A 20 -7.23 -8.09 -4.93
N SER A 21 -7.32 -6.77 -4.67
CA SER A 21 -6.25 -6.00 -4.03
C SER A 21 -5.90 -6.41 -2.60
N VAL A 22 -6.80 -7.12 -1.92
CA VAL A 22 -6.61 -7.64 -0.55
C VAL A 22 -6.38 -9.16 -0.52
N LEU A 23 -6.11 -9.76 -1.68
CA LEU A 23 -5.88 -11.19 -1.87
C LEU A 23 -4.45 -11.44 -2.36
N PRO A 24 -3.40 -11.21 -1.56
CA PRO A 24 -2.02 -11.32 -2.01
C PRO A 24 -1.64 -12.72 -2.50
N TYR A 25 -2.21 -13.78 -1.92
CA TYR A 25 -2.03 -15.16 -2.38
C TYR A 25 -2.84 -15.53 -3.63
N PHE A 26 -3.72 -14.65 -4.10
CA PHE A 26 -4.35 -14.83 -5.40
C PHE A 26 -3.41 -14.26 -6.46
N ALA A 27 -2.37 -15.03 -6.73
CA ALA A 27 -1.24 -14.64 -7.56
C ALA A 27 -0.76 -15.81 -8.42
N VAL A 28 -0.09 -15.48 -9.52
CA VAL A 28 0.60 -16.44 -10.38
C VAL A 28 2.08 -16.43 -10.00
N SER A 29 2.64 -17.60 -9.70
CA SER A 29 4.09 -17.73 -9.43
C SER A 29 4.89 -17.41 -10.69
N ILE A 30 5.85 -16.50 -10.57
CA ILE A 30 6.84 -16.19 -11.61
C ILE A 30 8.21 -16.60 -11.05
N GLY A 31 8.66 -17.79 -11.44
CA GLY A 31 9.85 -18.40 -10.87
C GLY A 31 9.62 -18.93 -9.46
N ILE A 32 10.69 -18.93 -8.65
CA ILE A 32 10.75 -19.64 -7.35
C ILE A 32 10.41 -18.71 -6.17
N SER A 33 10.62 -17.40 -6.30
CA SER A 33 10.53 -16.45 -5.20
C SER A 33 9.66 -15.22 -5.49
N THR A 34 9.01 -15.17 -6.66
CA THR A 34 8.25 -13.98 -7.06
C THR A 34 6.85 -14.32 -7.55
N ASN A 35 5.93 -13.39 -7.32
CA ASN A 35 4.53 -13.53 -7.63
C ASN A 35 4.00 -12.35 -8.42
N MET A 36 3.08 -12.63 -9.32
CA MET A 36 2.22 -11.65 -9.95
C MET A 36 0.83 -11.71 -9.30
N PRO A 37 0.45 -10.73 -8.48
CA PRO A 37 -0.92 -10.62 -7.99
C PRO A 37 -1.91 -10.57 -9.15
N ILE A 38 -3.03 -11.29 -9.05
CA ILE A 38 -4.08 -11.29 -10.08
C ILE A 38 -4.64 -9.87 -10.30
N SER A 39 -4.62 -9.02 -9.26
CA SER A 39 -4.94 -7.59 -9.39
C SER A 39 -4.12 -6.89 -10.49
N SER A 40 -2.86 -7.28 -10.70
CA SER A 40 -2.01 -6.70 -11.74
C SER A 40 -2.50 -7.04 -13.16
N LEU A 41 -3.20 -8.17 -13.36
CA LEU A 41 -3.81 -8.51 -14.65
C LEU A 41 -4.99 -7.59 -14.98
N PHE A 42 -5.87 -7.35 -14.00
CA PHE A 42 -6.95 -6.35 -14.14
C PHE A 42 -6.35 -4.96 -14.40
N GLY A 43 -5.26 -4.62 -13.72
CA GLY A 43 -4.56 -3.37 -13.88
C GLY A 43 -3.94 -3.19 -15.28
N ALA A 44 -3.31 -4.25 -15.81
CA ALA A 44 -2.75 -4.25 -17.16
C ALA A 44 -3.82 -4.00 -18.22
N TYR A 45 -4.99 -4.64 -18.11
CA TYR A 45 -6.11 -4.39 -19.02
C TYR A 45 -6.57 -2.94 -18.98
N LEU A 46 -6.79 -2.38 -17.78
CA LEU A 46 -7.19 -0.98 -17.63
C LEU A 46 -6.15 -0.03 -18.21
N LEU A 47 -4.87 -0.34 -18.02
CA LEU A 47 -3.77 0.45 -18.58
C LEU A 47 -3.79 0.44 -20.11
N ILE A 48 -3.88 -0.76 -20.74
CA ILE A 48 -3.93 -0.93 -22.20
C ILE A 48 -5.02 -0.06 -22.83
N ARG A 49 -6.21 -0.04 -22.20
CA ARG A 49 -7.35 0.78 -22.66
C ARG A 49 -7.11 2.29 -22.56
N TRP A 50 -6.16 2.73 -21.73
CA TRP A 50 -5.94 4.12 -21.34
C TRP A 50 -4.53 4.65 -21.61
N PHE A 51 -3.73 3.96 -22.45
CA PHE A 51 -2.46 4.47 -22.98
C PHE A 51 -2.60 5.79 -23.77
N ARG A 52 -3.82 6.15 -24.19
CA ARG A 52 -4.10 7.39 -24.93
C ARG A 52 -4.13 8.64 -24.05
N ASP A 53 -4.32 8.52 -22.74
CA ASP A 53 -4.14 9.67 -21.84
C ASP A 53 -2.63 9.86 -21.61
N SER A 54 -2.06 10.89 -22.25
CA SER A 54 -0.63 11.18 -22.19
C SER A 54 -0.12 11.35 -20.76
N ARG A 55 -0.93 11.86 -19.83
CA ARG A 55 -0.51 12.05 -18.43
C ARG A 55 -0.43 10.71 -17.69
N ILE A 56 -1.37 9.80 -17.93
CA ILE A 56 -1.34 8.43 -17.36
C ILE A 56 -0.21 7.62 -18.00
N LEU A 57 0.01 7.81 -19.31
CA LEU A 57 1.13 7.21 -20.02
C LEU A 57 2.47 7.65 -19.44
N TRP A 58 2.72 8.96 -19.32
CA TRP A 58 3.97 9.48 -18.76
C TRP A 58 4.20 9.03 -17.32
N LEU A 59 3.16 9.04 -16.49
CA LEU A 59 3.23 8.50 -15.12
C LEU A 59 3.69 7.04 -15.11
N SER A 60 3.08 6.23 -15.98
CA SER A 60 3.40 4.81 -16.11
C SER A 60 4.83 4.63 -16.61
N LEU A 61 5.24 5.34 -17.66
CA LEU A 61 6.59 5.24 -18.22
C LEU A 61 7.65 5.65 -17.20
N LEU A 62 7.48 6.77 -16.48
CA LEU A 62 8.47 7.22 -15.50
C LEU A 62 8.69 6.22 -14.37
N THR A 63 7.60 5.62 -13.88
CA THR A 63 7.65 4.66 -12.75
C THR A 63 8.06 3.26 -13.19
N LEU A 64 7.70 2.87 -14.42
CA LEU A 64 8.12 1.61 -15.02
C LEU A 64 9.60 1.61 -15.40
N LEU A 65 10.10 2.69 -16.01
CA LEU A 65 11.44 2.74 -16.60
C LEU A 65 12.57 2.94 -15.58
N ALA A 66 12.28 3.49 -14.40
CA ALA A 66 13.31 3.79 -13.40
C ALA A 66 14.24 2.60 -13.04
N PRO A 67 13.74 1.39 -12.72
CA PRO A 67 14.60 0.23 -12.49
C PRO A 67 15.24 -0.32 -13.76
N PHE A 68 14.65 -0.13 -14.95
CA PHE A 68 15.31 -0.50 -16.20
C PHE A 68 16.53 0.40 -16.43
N PHE A 69 16.42 1.71 -16.17
CA PHE A 69 17.57 2.62 -16.23
C PHE A 69 18.61 2.30 -15.16
N ALA A 70 18.19 2.02 -13.92
CA ALA A 70 19.12 1.61 -12.85
C ALA A 70 19.87 0.31 -13.21
N THR A 71 19.15 -0.69 -13.73
CA THR A 71 19.75 -1.97 -14.13
C THR A 71 20.62 -1.83 -15.39
N PHE A 72 20.20 -1.01 -16.35
CA PHE A 72 20.97 -0.71 -17.56
C PHE A 72 22.29 -0.03 -17.19
N LEU A 73 22.27 1.03 -16.37
CA LEU A 73 23.51 1.70 -15.94
C LEU A 73 24.43 0.71 -15.20
N ARG A 74 23.90 -0.19 -14.38
CA ARG A 74 24.72 -1.21 -13.69
C ARG A 74 25.32 -2.25 -14.63
N LEU A 75 24.62 -2.65 -15.69
CA LEU A 75 25.20 -3.53 -16.71
C LEU A 75 26.46 -2.90 -17.32
N PHE A 76 26.45 -1.58 -17.55
CA PHE A 76 27.58 -0.86 -18.13
C PHE A 76 28.68 -0.50 -17.12
N PHE A 77 28.32 -0.16 -15.88
CA PHE A 77 29.29 0.33 -14.87
C PHE A 77 29.74 -0.72 -13.84
N GLY A 78 28.96 -1.76 -13.60
CA GLY A 78 29.18 -2.75 -12.54
C GLY A 78 29.28 -4.21 -12.99
N GLY A 79 29.02 -4.50 -14.28
CA GLY A 79 29.17 -5.86 -14.85
C GLY A 79 28.16 -6.91 -14.35
N GLU A 80 27.11 -6.50 -13.62
CA GLU A 80 26.07 -7.42 -13.15
C GLU A 80 25.11 -7.81 -14.28
N ALA A 81 24.78 -9.11 -14.36
CA ALA A 81 23.89 -9.64 -15.38
C ALA A 81 22.44 -9.15 -15.19
N TRP A 82 21.82 -8.70 -16.29
CA TRP A 82 20.41 -8.34 -16.31
C TRP A 82 19.53 -9.59 -16.14
N SER A 83 18.56 -9.54 -15.23
CA SER A 83 17.50 -10.55 -15.09
C SER A 83 16.17 -10.03 -15.66
N PRO A 84 15.69 -10.58 -16.79
CA PRO A 84 14.39 -10.24 -17.34
C PRO A 84 13.25 -10.53 -16.37
N ALA A 85 13.36 -11.60 -15.58
CA ALA A 85 12.35 -11.98 -14.61
C ALA A 85 12.18 -10.93 -13.51
N THR A 86 13.27 -10.43 -12.93
CA THR A 86 13.20 -9.40 -11.87
C THR A 86 12.66 -8.07 -12.42
N SER A 87 12.99 -7.74 -13.66
CA SER A 87 12.46 -6.56 -14.36
C SER A 87 10.95 -6.66 -14.62
N LEU A 88 10.49 -7.82 -15.09
CA LEU A 88 9.07 -8.07 -15.31
C LEU A 88 8.28 -7.97 -14.00
N THR A 89 8.81 -8.50 -12.90
CA THR A 89 8.13 -8.46 -11.61
C THR A 89 7.99 -7.05 -11.05
N TRP A 90 8.95 -6.16 -11.33
CA TRP A 90 8.80 -4.73 -11.04
C TRP A 90 7.62 -4.12 -11.79
N VAL A 91 7.56 -4.34 -13.12
CA VAL A 91 6.48 -3.83 -13.96
C VAL A 91 5.13 -4.25 -13.38
N LEU A 92 5.02 -5.53 -13.01
CA LEU A 92 3.79 -6.09 -12.45
C LEU A 92 3.46 -5.55 -11.05
N ALA A 93 4.47 -5.22 -10.24
CA ALA A 93 4.29 -4.63 -8.92
C ALA A 93 3.84 -3.16 -8.98
N ILE A 94 4.30 -2.38 -9.97
CA ILE A 94 4.02 -0.94 -10.07
C ILE A 94 2.75 -0.62 -10.89
N ILE A 95 2.27 -1.53 -11.75
CA ILE A 95 0.99 -1.39 -12.49
C ILE A 95 -0.18 -0.86 -11.63
N PRO A 96 -0.39 -1.32 -10.38
CA PRO A 96 -1.41 -0.78 -9.48
C PRO A 96 -1.43 0.74 -9.35
N LEU A 97 -0.28 1.42 -9.44
CA LEU A 97 -0.19 2.88 -9.42
C LEU A 97 -1.08 3.49 -10.51
N SER A 98 -0.83 3.15 -11.77
CA SER A 98 -1.56 3.70 -12.90
C SER A 98 -2.97 3.10 -13.04
N ALA A 99 -3.11 1.81 -12.77
CA ALA A 99 -4.40 1.13 -12.81
C ALA A 99 -5.41 1.75 -11.85
N MET A 100 -4.97 2.14 -10.65
CA MET A 100 -5.84 2.75 -9.66
C MET A 100 -6.29 4.16 -10.07
N VAL A 101 -5.45 4.93 -10.77
CA VAL A 101 -5.87 6.21 -11.37
C VAL A 101 -7.06 5.99 -12.28
N VAL A 102 -6.97 5.01 -13.19
CA VAL A 102 -8.04 4.64 -14.12
C VAL A 102 -9.27 4.15 -13.36
N ALA A 103 -9.11 3.29 -12.35
CA ALA A 103 -10.21 2.77 -11.55
C ALA A 103 -10.99 3.89 -10.82
N VAL A 104 -10.31 4.92 -10.32
CA VAL A 104 -10.97 6.12 -9.74
C VAL A 104 -11.81 6.84 -10.78
N LEU A 105 -11.30 7.04 -11.99
CA LEU A 105 -12.01 7.74 -13.07
C LEU A 105 -13.22 6.95 -13.59
N VAL A 106 -13.09 5.61 -13.68
CA VAL A 106 -14.14 4.68 -14.10
C VAL A 106 -15.25 4.59 -13.05
N LEU A 107 -14.89 4.26 -11.80
CA LEU A 107 -15.86 3.95 -10.75
C LEU A 107 -16.41 5.21 -10.08
N LYS A 108 -15.65 6.31 -10.07
CA LYS A 108 -16.02 7.59 -9.43
C LYS A 108 -16.53 7.34 -8.01
N SER A 109 -17.81 7.64 -7.76
CA SER A 109 -18.43 7.48 -6.45
C SER A 109 -18.76 6.03 -6.06
N ALA A 110 -18.81 5.12 -7.03
CA ALA A 110 -18.97 3.69 -6.77
C ALA A 110 -17.74 3.08 -6.09
N LEU A 111 -16.56 3.70 -6.22
CA LEU A 111 -15.33 3.26 -5.56
C LEU A 111 -15.51 3.10 -4.04
N LEU A 112 -16.22 4.03 -3.39
CA LEU A 112 -16.52 3.96 -1.96
C LEU A 112 -17.23 2.65 -1.57
N ARG A 113 -18.13 2.13 -2.41
CA ARG A 113 -18.80 0.85 -2.17
C ARG A 113 -17.78 -0.28 -2.10
N TRP A 114 -16.87 -0.34 -3.07
CA TRP A 114 -15.92 -1.44 -3.19
C TRP A 114 -14.82 -1.37 -2.12
N LEU A 115 -14.37 -0.16 -1.75
CA LEU A 115 -13.47 0.04 -0.61
C LEU A 115 -14.09 -0.46 0.71
N ARG A 116 -15.38 -0.18 0.96
CA ARG A 116 -16.09 -0.74 2.13
C ARG A 116 -16.16 -2.26 2.08
N VAL A 117 -16.53 -2.82 0.92
CA VAL A 117 -16.70 -4.27 0.75
C VAL A 117 -15.41 -5.00 1.08
N ILE A 118 -14.26 -4.55 0.58
CA ILE A 118 -12.98 -5.22 0.86
C ILE A 118 -12.54 -5.10 2.32
N LEU A 119 -12.86 -3.98 2.99
CA LEU A 119 -12.58 -3.80 4.42
C LEU A 119 -13.44 -4.75 5.27
N ILE A 120 -14.75 -4.79 5.01
CA ILE A 120 -15.68 -5.70 5.71
C ILE A 120 -15.32 -7.15 5.45
N PHE A 121 -15.01 -7.50 4.20
CA PHE A 121 -14.58 -8.84 3.81
C PHE A 121 -13.30 -9.26 4.56
N SER A 122 -12.27 -8.40 4.55
CA SER A 122 -11.01 -8.67 5.26
C SER A 122 -11.21 -8.84 6.76
N ALA A 123 -12.13 -8.06 7.34
CA ALA A 123 -12.48 -8.18 8.75
C ALA A 123 -13.23 -9.48 9.06
N GLY A 124 -14.17 -9.88 8.20
CA GLY A 124 -14.87 -11.16 8.31
C GLY A 124 -13.90 -12.35 8.31
N ILE A 125 -12.93 -12.37 7.38
CA ILE A 125 -11.92 -13.44 7.35
C ILE A 125 -11.05 -13.44 8.62
N SER A 126 -10.66 -12.25 9.10
CA SER A 126 -9.85 -12.12 10.32
C SER A 126 -10.59 -12.59 11.57
N LEU A 127 -11.90 -12.34 11.65
CA LEU A 127 -12.77 -12.85 12.72
C LEU A 127 -12.81 -14.38 12.70
N VAL A 128 -13.01 -14.99 11.53
CA VAL A 128 -13.02 -16.45 11.40
C VAL A 128 -11.67 -17.04 11.78
N GLN A 129 -10.56 -16.46 11.32
CA GLN A 129 -9.24 -16.91 11.75
C GLN A 129 -9.06 -16.82 13.27
N LYS A 130 -9.53 -15.73 13.90
CA LYS A 130 -9.42 -15.58 15.34
C LYS A 130 -10.15 -16.69 16.10
N TYR A 131 -11.34 -17.05 15.64
CA TYR A 131 -12.11 -18.19 16.16
C TYR A 131 -11.32 -19.50 16.03
N PHE A 132 -10.82 -19.83 14.83
CA PHE A 132 -10.04 -21.06 14.62
C PHE A 132 -8.74 -21.11 15.43
N PHE A 133 -8.04 -19.98 15.62
CA PHE A 133 -6.82 -19.95 16.42
C PHE A 133 -7.08 -20.13 17.90
N LEU A 134 -8.13 -19.52 18.44
CA LEU A 134 -8.44 -19.60 19.86
C LEU A 134 -9.12 -20.91 20.24
N ASP A 135 -10.08 -21.35 19.43
CA ASP A 135 -10.99 -22.44 19.81
C ASP A 135 -10.58 -23.79 19.21
N GLN A 136 -9.87 -23.78 18.07
CA GLN A 136 -9.51 -25.00 17.33
C GLN A 136 -8.01 -25.25 17.25
N GLY A 137 -7.17 -24.25 17.57
CA GLY A 137 -5.71 -24.36 17.45
C GLY A 137 -5.23 -24.70 16.04
N THR A 138 -5.95 -24.26 15.00
CA THR A 138 -5.63 -24.56 13.58
C THR A 138 -5.68 -23.32 12.70
N VAL A 139 -5.01 -23.37 11.54
CA VAL A 139 -5.11 -22.33 10.50
C VAL A 139 -6.15 -22.75 9.47
N PRO A 140 -7.24 -21.98 9.28
CA PRO A 140 -8.26 -22.33 8.30
C PRO A 140 -7.75 -22.07 6.87
N TRP A 141 -8.22 -22.89 5.91
CA TRP A 141 -7.95 -22.76 4.47
C TRP A 141 -6.47 -22.72 4.08
N LEU A 142 -5.64 -23.59 4.67
CA LEU A 142 -4.20 -23.66 4.41
C LEU A 142 -3.81 -23.70 2.92
N TRP A 143 -4.65 -24.33 2.10
CA TRP A 143 -4.47 -24.43 0.65
C TRP A 143 -4.44 -23.07 -0.07
N ILE A 144 -5.00 -22.01 0.52
CA ILE A 144 -4.98 -20.65 -0.06
C ILE A 144 -3.59 -20.02 0.08
N TYR A 145 -2.81 -20.40 1.10
CA TYR A 145 -1.53 -19.76 1.41
C TYR A 145 -0.33 -20.48 0.77
N ASP A 146 -0.57 -21.27 -0.27
CA ASP A 146 0.43 -22.08 -0.96
C ASP A 146 0.87 -21.43 -2.27
N VAL A 147 1.50 -20.26 -2.14
CA VAL A 147 2.10 -19.55 -3.28
C VAL A 147 3.56 -19.23 -2.93
N PRO A 148 4.54 -19.63 -3.78
CA PRO A 148 5.96 -19.29 -3.61
C PRO A 148 6.16 -17.78 -3.44
N GLY A 149 7.26 -17.29 -2.86
CA GLY A 149 7.51 -15.83 -2.78
C GLY A 149 6.76 -15.03 -1.68
N TYR A 150 5.80 -15.65 -0.97
CA TYR A 150 5.32 -15.15 0.33
C TYR A 150 5.79 -16.06 1.46
N ALA A 151 5.60 -15.62 2.72
CA ALA A 151 5.88 -16.48 3.87
C ALA A 151 5.13 -17.82 3.73
N PRO A 152 5.80 -18.96 4.00
CA PRO A 152 5.20 -20.28 3.83
C PRO A 152 4.29 -20.59 5.04
N VAL A 153 3.12 -19.95 5.09
CA VAL A 153 2.12 -20.10 6.16
C VAL A 153 1.75 -21.57 6.35
N ARG A 154 1.70 -22.36 5.27
CA ARG A 154 1.44 -23.80 5.32
C ARG A 154 2.49 -24.57 6.12
N LEU A 155 3.77 -24.25 5.96
CA LEU A 155 4.86 -24.89 6.71
C LEU A 155 4.91 -24.41 8.17
N LEU A 156 4.55 -23.14 8.40
CA LEU A 156 4.55 -22.52 9.73
C LEU A 156 3.23 -22.70 10.50
N ALA A 157 2.25 -23.40 9.93
CA ALA A 157 0.91 -23.52 10.49
C ALA A 157 0.87 -24.02 11.95
N PRO A 158 1.66 -25.04 12.36
CA PRO A 158 1.71 -25.48 13.75
C PRO A 158 2.21 -24.38 14.68
N THR A 159 3.26 -23.65 14.28
CA THR A 159 3.83 -22.54 15.06
C THR A 159 2.85 -21.36 15.16
N ILE A 160 2.20 -21.03 14.04
CA ILE A 160 1.21 -19.96 13.96
C ILE A 160 0.03 -20.22 14.90
N ALA A 161 -0.51 -21.44 14.86
CA ALA A 161 -1.71 -21.78 15.61
C ALA A 161 -1.43 -22.05 17.10
N ALA A 162 -0.29 -22.68 17.43
CA ALA A 162 0.07 -22.95 18.82
C ALA A 162 0.56 -21.70 19.56
N TYR A 163 1.38 -20.84 18.91
CA TYR A 163 2.12 -19.78 19.60
C TYR A 163 1.77 -18.36 19.16
N ILE A 164 1.54 -18.12 17.86
CA ILE A 164 1.33 -16.74 17.37
C ILE A 164 -0.11 -16.27 17.65
N ARG A 165 -1.13 -17.08 17.29
CA ARG A 165 -2.57 -16.84 17.55
C ARG A 165 -3.09 -15.43 17.21
N ARG A 166 -2.45 -14.77 16.25
CA ARG A 166 -2.77 -13.43 15.75
C ARG A 166 -3.37 -13.55 14.34
N PRO A 167 -4.57 -12.98 14.10
CA PRO A 167 -5.18 -13.01 12.78
C PRO A 167 -4.35 -12.18 11.79
N PHE A 168 -4.25 -12.69 10.57
CA PHE A 168 -3.57 -12.06 9.44
C PHE A 168 -4.46 -12.02 8.19
N GLY A 169 -5.73 -12.42 8.30
CA GLY A 169 -6.67 -12.46 7.19
C GLY A 169 -6.12 -13.30 6.04
N LEU A 170 -6.21 -12.78 4.83
CA LEU A 170 -5.65 -13.42 3.63
C LEU A 170 -4.23 -12.93 3.31
N PHE A 171 -3.53 -12.33 4.28
CA PHE A 171 -2.18 -11.79 4.11
C PHE A 171 -1.11 -12.74 4.64
N PRO A 172 0.16 -12.59 4.22
CA PRO A 172 1.25 -13.45 4.70
C PRO A 172 1.57 -13.33 6.19
N GLU A 173 1.30 -12.16 6.77
CA GLU A 173 1.61 -11.87 8.17
C GLU A 173 0.70 -10.75 8.75
N PRO A 174 0.53 -10.67 10.09
CA PRO A 174 -0.30 -9.66 10.72
C PRO A 174 0.10 -8.21 10.43
N SER A 175 1.41 -7.92 10.31
CA SER A 175 1.92 -6.58 9.98
C SER A 175 1.57 -6.16 8.56
N PHE A 176 1.62 -7.10 7.61
CA PHE A 176 1.18 -6.86 6.23
C PHE A 176 -0.30 -6.47 6.22
N MET A 177 -1.15 -7.30 6.84
CA MET A 177 -2.58 -7.03 6.96
C MET A 177 -2.83 -5.64 7.57
N ALA A 178 -2.22 -5.35 8.72
CA ALA A 178 -2.42 -4.07 9.41
C ALA A 178 -2.00 -2.89 8.52
N GLY A 179 -0.84 -2.95 7.87
CA GLY A 179 -0.38 -1.93 6.95
C GLY A 179 -1.32 -1.73 5.76
N SER A 180 -1.70 -2.80 5.08
CA SER A 180 -2.59 -2.74 3.91
C SER A 180 -3.98 -2.20 4.25
N LEU A 181 -4.60 -2.72 5.31
CA LEU A 181 -5.93 -2.28 5.72
C LEU A 181 -5.94 -0.83 6.24
N SER A 182 -4.84 -0.38 6.86
CA SER A 182 -4.70 1.03 7.25
C SER A 182 -4.73 1.94 6.03
N ILE A 183 -3.99 1.58 4.98
CA ILE A 183 -3.98 2.33 3.72
C ILE A 183 -5.38 2.33 3.09
N VAL A 184 -6.07 1.19 3.04
CA VAL A 184 -7.43 1.09 2.48
C VAL A 184 -8.43 1.94 3.28
N ALA A 185 -8.35 1.93 4.61
CA ALA A 185 -9.20 2.75 5.48
C ALA A 185 -9.03 4.25 5.19
N VAL A 186 -7.78 4.70 5.06
CA VAL A 186 -7.49 6.08 4.65
C VAL A 186 -7.96 6.36 3.23
N ALA A 187 -7.80 5.42 2.31
CA ALA A 187 -8.31 5.56 0.94
C ALA A 187 -9.82 5.78 0.91
N LEU A 188 -10.59 5.08 1.76
CA LEU A 188 -12.02 5.31 1.92
C LEU A 188 -12.32 6.74 2.40
N ILE A 189 -11.64 7.19 3.46
CA ILE A 189 -11.82 8.52 4.05
C ILE A 189 -11.44 9.62 3.05
N LEU A 190 -10.27 9.49 2.41
CA LEU A 190 -9.75 10.42 1.41
C LEU A 190 -10.67 10.50 0.19
N THR A 191 -11.21 9.36 -0.26
CA THR A 191 -12.17 9.30 -1.36
C THR A 191 -13.48 10.00 -0.98
N ALA A 192 -14.03 9.73 0.20
CA ALA A 192 -15.27 10.36 0.67
C ALA A 192 -15.11 11.88 0.77
N SER A 193 -14.01 12.33 1.37
CA SER A 193 -13.67 13.75 1.48
C SER A 193 -13.47 14.40 0.11
N SER A 194 -12.75 13.74 -0.80
CA SER A 194 -12.46 14.26 -2.15
C SER A 194 -13.71 14.40 -3.01
N LEU A 195 -14.69 13.53 -2.82
CA LEU A 195 -15.99 13.57 -3.49
C LEU A 195 -17.02 14.47 -2.77
N GLY A 196 -16.62 15.16 -1.69
CA GLY A 196 -17.52 16.00 -0.89
C GLY A 196 -18.61 15.21 -0.13
N ARG A 197 -18.49 13.89 -0.04
CA ARG A 197 -19.50 13.02 0.58
C ARG A 197 -19.29 12.86 2.08
N LYS A 198 -20.39 12.62 2.81
CA LYS A 198 -20.35 12.21 4.23
C LYS A 198 -20.17 10.69 4.32
N LEU A 199 -19.43 10.24 5.33
CA LEU A 199 -19.37 8.82 5.69
C LEU A 199 -20.76 8.36 6.15
N ARG A 200 -21.25 7.28 5.54
CA ARG A 200 -22.53 6.64 5.87
C ARG A 200 -22.32 5.54 6.89
N LEU A 201 -23.41 5.00 7.44
CA LEU A 201 -23.37 3.90 8.42
C LEU A 201 -22.43 2.75 8.02
N PHE A 202 -22.52 2.27 6.77
CA PHE A 202 -21.63 1.20 6.29
C PHE A 202 -20.16 1.60 6.15
N ASP A 203 -19.85 2.89 5.94
CA ASP A 203 -18.46 3.36 5.99
C ASP A 203 -17.93 3.28 7.41
N TRP A 204 -18.74 3.68 8.39
CA TRP A 204 -18.39 3.61 9.81
C TRP A 204 -18.21 2.18 10.28
N ILE A 205 -19.10 1.26 9.89
CA ILE A 205 -18.97 -0.17 10.20
C ILE A 205 -17.66 -0.71 9.62
N ALA A 206 -17.35 -0.41 8.34
CA ALA A 206 -16.11 -0.86 7.72
C ALA A 206 -14.87 -0.33 8.44
N LEU A 207 -14.85 0.96 8.81
CA LEU A 207 -13.74 1.58 9.55
C LEU A 207 -13.59 1.00 10.96
N ALA A 208 -14.70 0.81 11.68
CA ALA A 208 -14.69 0.25 13.03
C ALA A 208 -14.20 -1.20 13.04
N LEU A 209 -14.71 -2.04 12.12
CA LEU A 209 -14.23 -3.41 11.94
C LEU A 209 -12.75 -3.45 11.57
N THR A 210 -12.30 -2.54 10.71
CA THR A 210 -10.88 -2.45 10.33
C THR A 210 -9.99 -2.07 11.52
N CYS A 211 -10.40 -1.09 12.32
CA CYS A 211 -9.67 -0.70 13.53
C CYS A 211 -9.62 -1.87 14.53
N TRP A 212 -10.72 -2.59 14.71
CA TRP A 212 -10.77 -3.78 15.55
C TRP A 212 -9.79 -4.85 15.07
N VAL A 213 -9.79 -5.18 13.77
CA VAL A 213 -8.85 -6.15 13.16
C VAL A 213 -7.40 -5.74 13.37
N ILE A 214 -7.08 -4.46 13.12
CA ILE A 214 -5.73 -3.93 13.32
C ILE A 214 -5.30 -4.07 14.79
N ALA A 215 -6.19 -3.78 15.74
CA ALA A 215 -5.91 -3.95 17.16
C ALA A 215 -5.64 -5.42 17.54
N ILE A 216 -6.51 -6.35 17.14
CA ILE A 216 -6.37 -7.78 17.51
C ILE A 216 -5.25 -8.51 16.76
N SER A 217 -4.78 -7.96 15.63
CA SER A 217 -3.61 -8.46 14.90
C SER A 217 -2.35 -8.42 15.77
N GLY A 218 -2.34 -7.57 16.80
CA GLY A 218 -1.20 -7.32 17.65
C GLY A 218 -0.01 -6.75 16.89
N SER A 219 -0.15 -6.22 15.67
CA SER A 219 0.96 -5.62 14.89
C SER A 219 1.59 -4.45 15.65
N GLY A 220 2.93 -4.31 15.63
CA GLY A 220 3.60 -3.16 16.26
C GLY A 220 3.25 -1.82 15.59
N THR A 221 2.86 -1.86 14.31
CA THR A 221 2.37 -0.68 13.59
C THR A 221 0.92 -0.32 13.92
N ALA A 222 0.18 -1.19 14.64
CA ALA A 222 -1.21 -0.98 14.96
C ALA A 222 -1.45 0.32 15.74
N ILE A 223 -0.56 0.66 16.67
CA ILE A 223 -0.68 1.88 17.50
C ILE A 223 -0.68 3.12 16.60
N VAL A 224 0.32 3.23 15.74
CA VAL A 224 0.49 4.38 14.84
C VAL A 224 -0.65 4.43 13.82
N SER A 225 -1.00 3.28 13.24
CA SER A 225 -2.11 3.16 12.30
C SER A 225 -3.45 3.59 12.90
N LEU A 226 -3.80 3.12 14.10
CA LEU A 226 -5.08 3.42 14.75
C LEU A 226 -5.20 4.91 15.07
N LEU A 227 -4.16 5.50 15.67
CA LEU A 227 -4.12 6.94 15.98
C LEU A 227 -4.30 7.79 14.73
N LEU A 228 -3.61 7.44 13.64
CA LEU A 228 -3.68 8.21 12.40
C LEU A 228 -4.99 7.99 11.63
N ILE A 229 -5.59 6.80 11.68
CA ILE A 229 -6.93 6.56 11.12
C ILE A 229 -7.95 7.41 11.86
N VAL A 230 -7.90 7.41 13.20
CA VAL A 230 -8.76 8.27 14.04
C VAL A 230 -8.57 9.73 13.66
N LEU A 231 -7.32 10.20 13.56
CA LEU A 231 -7.03 11.58 13.13
C LEU A 231 -7.64 11.89 11.75
N CYS A 232 -7.44 11.00 10.76
CA CYS A 232 -8.01 11.12 9.42
C CYS A 232 -9.54 11.18 9.42
N ILE A 233 -10.22 10.47 10.32
CA ILE A 233 -11.67 10.53 10.50
C ILE A 233 -12.10 11.89 11.05
N PHE A 234 -11.40 12.40 12.08
CA PHE A 234 -11.78 13.61 12.76
C PHE A 234 -11.46 14.88 11.98
N LEU A 235 -10.38 14.93 11.20
CA LEU A 235 -9.98 16.14 10.44
C LEU A 235 -11.09 16.69 9.50
N PRO A 236 -11.78 15.88 8.69
CA PRO A 236 -12.93 16.34 7.91
C PRO A 236 -14.15 16.73 8.76
N LEU A 237 -14.30 16.11 9.94
CA LEU A 237 -15.40 16.39 10.87
C LEU A 237 -15.18 17.68 11.67
N MET A 238 -13.94 18.03 12.01
CA MET A 238 -13.55 19.28 12.73
C MET A 238 -14.09 20.52 12.05
N LYS A 239 -13.98 20.55 10.72
CA LYS A 239 -14.48 21.66 9.91
C LYS A 239 -16.02 21.76 9.87
N ARG A 240 -16.73 20.70 10.26
CA ARG A 240 -18.19 20.58 10.13
C ARG A 240 -18.94 20.61 11.46
N LEU A 241 -18.36 20.02 12.51
CA LEU A 241 -19.00 19.82 13.81
C LEU A 241 -18.57 20.85 14.87
N GLY A 242 -17.62 21.72 14.57
CA GLY A 242 -17.19 22.79 15.48
C GLY A 242 -16.81 22.27 16.87
N GLY A 243 -17.28 22.96 17.93
CA GLY A 243 -16.95 22.66 19.33
C GLY A 243 -17.40 21.28 19.85
N ILE A 244 -18.33 20.58 19.18
CA ILE A 244 -18.78 19.23 19.59
C ILE A 244 -17.62 18.22 19.55
N ILE A 245 -16.63 18.47 18.68
CA ILE A 245 -15.44 17.63 18.63
C ILE A 245 -14.60 17.67 19.90
N VAL A 246 -14.64 18.76 20.66
CA VAL A 246 -13.95 18.86 21.95
C VAL A 246 -14.51 17.83 22.94
N ILE A 247 -15.77 17.42 22.78
CA ILE A 247 -16.44 16.42 23.63
C ILE A 247 -16.19 14.99 23.12
N ILE A 248 -16.20 14.77 21.79
CA ILE A 248 -16.08 13.43 21.20
C ILE A 248 -14.62 12.96 21.05
N LEU A 249 -13.69 13.89 20.79
CA LEU A 249 -12.29 13.55 20.53
C LEU A 249 -11.60 12.93 21.75
N PRO A 250 -11.75 13.44 22.99
CA PRO A 250 -11.11 12.85 24.17
C PRO A 250 -11.47 11.37 24.42
N PRO A 251 -12.76 10.94 24.44
CA PRO A 251 -13.09 9.54 24.66
C PRO A 251 -12.63 8.64 23.50
N VAL A 252 -12.59 9.13 22.26
CA VAL A 252 -12.08 8.33 21.14
C VAL A 252 -10.55 8.20 21.17
N LEU A 253 -9.83 9.27 21.50
CA LEU A 253 -8.39 9.20 21.74
C LEU A 253 -8.07 8.32 22.95
N PHE A 254 -8.89 8.36 24.00
CA PHE A 254 -8.77 7.47 25.14
C PHE A 254 -8.99 6.01 24.74
N ALA A 255 -10.06 5.68 24.01
CA ALA A 255 -10.30 4.32 23.53
C ALA A 255 -9.18 3.82 22.60
N ALA A 256 -8.67 4.68 21.71
CA ALA A 256 -7.51 4.37 20.88
C ALA A 256 -6.24 4.16 21.72
N GLY A 257 -6.05 4.98 22.76
CA GLY A 257 -4.95 4.85 23.73
C GLY A 257 -5.04 3.54 24.53
N VAL A 258 -6.23 3.16 25.00
CA VAL A 258 -6.46 1.88 25.70
C VAL A 258 -6.20 0.70 24.76
N ALA A 259 -6.68 0.76 23.51
CA ALA A 259 -6.38 -0.26 22.51
C ALA A 259 -4.86 -0.35 22.24
N ALA A 260 -4.18 0.79 22.12
CA ALA A 260 -2.75 0.86 21.94
C ALA A 260 -1.98 0.27 23.14
N LEU A 261 -2.38 0.61 24.37
CA LEU A 261 -1.83 0.03 25.60
C LEU A 261 -2.06 -1.49 25.68
N GLY A 262 -3.23 -1.96 25.24
CA GLY A 262 -3.51 -3.39 25.11
C GLY A 262 -2.54 -4.09 24.16
N VAL A 263 -2.23 -3.46 23.02
CA VAL A 263 -1.21 -3.96 22.08
C VAL A 263 0.18 -3.96 22.71
N VAL A 264 0.56 -2.90 23.43
CA VAL A 264 1.85 -2.83 24.15
C VAL A 264 1.97 -3.95 25.20
N ASN A 265 0.93 -4.15 26.00
CA ASN A 265 0.93 -5.17 27.05
C ASN A 265 0.97 -6.60 26.46
N GLN A 266 0.21 -6.86 25.39
CA GLN A 266 0.32 -8.11 24.65
C GLN A 266 1.72 -8.32 24.06
N ARG A 267 2.41 -7.24 23.67
CA ARG A 267 3.75 -7.29 23.11
C ARG A 267 4.81 -7.55 24.18
N GLN A 268 4.72 -6.91 25.34
CA GLN A 268 5.63 -7.13 26.47
C GLN A 268 5.63 -8.58 26.96
N ASN A 269 4.46 -9.24 26.91
CA ASN A 269 4.30 -10.62 27.33
C ASN A 269 4.51 -11.65 26.20
N SER A 270 4.86 -11.20 24.99
CA SER A 270 5.13 -12.08 23.85
C SER A 270 6.62 -12.14 23.55
N VAL A 271 7.13 -13.32 23.22
CA VAL A 271 8.51 -13.48 22.75
C VAL A 271 8.59 -12.87 21.34
N ASN A 272 9.14 -11.66 21.24
CA ASN A 272 8.83 -10.78 20.12
C ASN A 272 10.03 -10.47 19.21
N TRP A 273 10.69 -11.53 18.76
CA TRP A 273 11.92 -11.45 17.95
C TRP A 273 11.74 -10.73 16.60
N SER A 274 10.54 -10.77 16.00
CA SER A 274 10.33 -10.29 14.62
C SER A 274 10.49 -8.78 14.41
N TRP A 275 10.33 -7.95 15.45
CA TRP A 275 10.58 -6.51 15.35
C TRP A 275 12.06 -6.18 15.41
N VAL A 276 12.79 -6.90 16.26
CA VAL A 276 14.24 -6.77 16.37
C VAL A 276 14.86 -7.21 15.04
N ASP A 277 14.43 -8.35 14.50
CA ASP A 277 14.85 -8.85 13.20
C ASP A 277 14.55 -7.86 12.05
N ARG A 278 13.36 -7.25 12.06
CA ARG A 278 12.98 -6.21 11.10
C ARG A 278 13.84 -4.96 11.21
N TRP A 279 14.06 -4.47 12.43
CA TRP A 279 14.89 -3.29 12.65
C TRP A 279 16.35 -3.55 12.27
N SER A 280 16.87 -4.73 12.61
CA SER A 280 18.22 -5.17 12.24
C SER A 280 18.38 -5.32 10.73
N SER A 281 17.40 -5.88 10.01
CA SER A 281 17.49 -5.95 8.55
C SER A 281 17.45 -4.58 7.89
N ILE A 282 16.61 -3.66 8.39
CA ILE A 282 16.57 -2.26 7.94
C ILE A 282 17.90 -1.56 8.23
N THR A 283 18.44 -1.74 9.43
CA THR A 283 19.70 -1.10 9.84
C THR A 283 20.88 -1.60 9.02
N ALA A 284 20.98 -2.92 8.82
CA ALA A 284 22.02 -3.55 8.01
C ALA A 284 21.99 -3.04 6.56
N ALA A 285 20.80 -3.04 5.94
CA ALA A 285 20.62 -2.53 4.58
C ALA A 285 20.95 -1.04 4.48
N ALA A 286 20.52 -0.22 5.43
CA ALA A 286 20.81 1.22 5.44
C ALA A 286 22.31 1.50 5.58
N ARG A 287 23.00 0.78 6.48
CA ARG A 287 24.46 0.83 6.62
C ARG A 287 25.16 0.44 5.33
N TYR A 288 24.68 -0.61 4.67
CA TYR A 288 25.26 -1.05 3.39
C TYR A 288 25.10 0.01 2.30
N VAL A 289 23.91 0.59 2.14
CA VAL A 289 23.63 1.66 1.16
C VAL A 289 24.57 2.86 1.32
N VAL A 290 24.88 3.26 2.55
CA VAL A 290 25.76 4.42 2.80
C VAL A 290 27.25 4.05 2.82
N SER A 291 27.60 2.76 2.88
CA SER A 291 28.99 2.29 2.96
C SER A 291 29.71 2.27 1.62
N ASP A 292 28.98 2.23 0.51
CA ASP A 292 29.52 2.14 -0.85
C ASP A 292 28.88 3.22 -1.73
N VAL A 293 29.71 4.07 -2.34
CA VAL A 293 29.26 5.20 -3.17
C VAL A 293 28.49 4.72 -4.41
N GLN A 294 28.91 3.61 -5.03
CA GLN A 294 28.22 3.07 -6.19
C GLN A 294 26.86 2.50 -5.78
N VAL A 295 26.79 1.79 -4.66
CA VAL A 295 25.52 1.29 -4.12
C VAL A 295 24.60 2.43 -3.71
N PHE A 296 25.14 3.48 -3.10
CA PHE A 296 24.38 4.67 -2.71
C PHE A 296 23.65 5.29 -3.90
N PHE A 297 24.37 5.55 -5.00
CA PHE A 297 23.79 6.23 -6.16
C PHE A 297 22.99 5.31 -7.07
N LEU A 298 23.48 4.10 -7.34
CA LEU A 298 22.95 3.20 -8.38
C LEU A 298 22.22 1.95 -7.83
N GLY A 299 22.18 1.76 -6.50
CA GLY A 299 21.56 0.61 -5.84
C GLY A 299 22.42 -0.63 -5.96
N ILE A 300 21.86 -1.82 -5.71
CA ILE A 300 22.46 -3.15 -5.92
C ILE A 300 21.84 -3.94 -7.10
N GLY A 301 20.91 -3.34 -7.84
CA GLY A 301 20.15 -4.02 -8.88
C GLY A 301 18.89 -4.73 -8.34
N ARG A 302 17.84 -4.75 -9.15
CA ARG A 302 16.53 -5.30 -8.78
C ARG A 302 16.60 -6.82 -8.58
N GLY A 303 16.17 -7.29 -7.40
CA GLY A 303 16.14 -8.71 -7.04
C GLY A 303 17.44 -9.23 -6.41
N ASN A 304 18.41 -8.34 -6.14
CA ASN A 304 19.68 -8.71 -5.51
C ASN A 304 19.71 -8.51 -4.01
N SER A 305 18.67 -7.94 -3.39
CA SER A 305 18.57 -7.78 -1.94
C SER A 305 18.78 -9.10 -1.18
N SER A 306 17.96 -10.12 -1.45
CA SER A 306 18.07 -11.40 -0.75
C SER A 306 19.43 -12.10 -0.96
N PRO A 307 19.97 -12.22 -2.20
CA PRO A 307 21.31 -12.77 -2.42
C PRO A 307 22.43 -12.05 -1.65
N TYR A 308 22.36 -10.72 -1.50
CA TYR A 308 23.36 -9.95 -0.78
C TYR A 308 23.30 -10.17 0.74
N PHE A 309 22.11 -10.39 1.30
CA PHE A 309 21.94 -10.83 2.69
C PHE A 309 22.46 -12.26 2.90
N LEU A 310 22.04 -13.20 2.07
CA LEU A 310 22.37 -14.62 2.21
C LEU A 310 23.86 -14.92 1.96
N SER A 311 24.55 -14.12 1.15
CA SER A 311 26.00 -14.22 0.94
C SER A 311 26.84 -13.52 2.01
N GLY A 312 26.21 -12.81 2.96
CA GLY A 312 26.91 -12.05 4.00
C GLY A 312 27.55 -10.74 3.52
N LYS A 313 27.31 -10.30 2.27
CA LYS A 313 27.74 -8.98 1.80
C LYS A 313 27.09 -7.86 2.61
N ILE A 314 25.80 -8.00 2.90
CA ILE A 314 25.10 -7.18 3.89
C ILE A 314 25.28 -7.87 5.24
N ARG A 315 26.19 -7.33 6.05
CA ARG A 315 26.57 -7.91 7.34
C ARG A 315 25.49 -7.65 8.39
N THR A 316 25.17 -8.70 9.14
CA THR A 316 24.18 -8.66 10.25
C THR A 316 24.78 -9.15 11.57
N ASP A 317 26.07 -9.55 11.57
CA ASP A 317 26.77 -10.20 12.69
C ASP A 317 26.77 -9.37 13.98
N ASP A 318 26.79 -8.04 13.85
CA ASP A 318 26.86 -7.09 14.97
C ASP A 318 25.48 -6.59 15.41
N LEU A 319 24.40 -7.07 14.78
CA LEU A 319 23.04 -6.65 15.05
C LEU A 319 22.28 -7.78 15.75
N PRO A 320 21.43 -7.44 16.75
CA PRO A 320 20.62 -8.45 17.40
C PRO A 320 19.62 -9.04 16.39
N HIS A 321 19.64 -10.34 16.19
CA HIS A 321 18.63 -11.04 15.39
C HIS A 321 18.47 -12.48 15.87
N SER A 322 17.26 -13.02 15.78
CA SER A 322 16.93 -14.35 16.27
C SER A 322 17.09 -15.45 15.22
N THR A 323 17.01 -15.06 13.94
CA THR A 323 17.11 -15.96 12.79
C THR A 323 17.88 -15.29 11.67
N VAL A 324 18.47 -16.09 10.79
CA VAL A 324 19.12 -15.60 9.56
C VAL A 324 18.17 -14.67 8.83
N LEU A 325 18.61 -13.42 8.61
CA LEU A 325 17.84 -12.40 7.91
C LEU A 325 18.04 -12.60 6.41
N PRO A 326 17.02 -13.09 5.67
CA PRO A 326 17.20 -13.43 4.26
C PRO A 326 17.04 -12.22 3.34
N ASP A 327 16.56 -11.08 3.85
CA ASP A 327 16.18 -9.92 3.05
C ASP A 327 15.92 -8.66 3.90
N VAL A 328 15.73 -7.52 3.23
CA VAL A 328 15.29 -6.26 3.83
C VAL A 328 13.78 -6.26 4.07
N TYR A 329 13.38 -5.98 5.31
CA TYR A 329 11.97 -5.98 5.74
C TYR A 329 11.34 -4.58 5.71
N SER A 330 11.63 -3.83 4.64
CA SER A 330 11.13 -2.49 4.36
C SER A 330 11.10 -2.26 2.85
N VAL A 331 9.92 -2.01 2.29
CA VAL A 331 9.77 -1.76 0.85
C VAL A 331 10.43 -0.44 0.47
N LEU A 332 10.30 0.61 1.29
CA LEU A 332 10.94 1.90 1.01
C LEU A 332 12.47 1.78 0.96
N LEU A 333 13.06 1.08 1.94
CA LEU A 333 14.50 0.88 1.93
C LEU A 333 14.93 -0.06 0.80
N ARG A 334 14.12 -1.07 0.46
CA ARG A 334 14.38 -1.93 -0.71
C ARG A 334 14.41 -1.14 -2.01
N LEU A 335 13.47 -0.20 -2.20
CA LEU A 335 13.46 0.67 -3.37
C LEU A 335 14.77 1.45 -3.51
N VAL A 336 15.30 1.98 -2.40
CA VAL A 336 16.58 2.70 -2.39
C VAL A 336 17.76 1.74 -2.52
N LEU A 337 17.76 0.61 -1.82
CA LEU A 337 18.83 -0.37 -1.85
C LEU A 337 19.00 -0.94 -3.26
N GLU A 338 17.93 -1.32 -3.93
CA GLU A 338 18.00 -1.99 -5.23
C GLU A 338 18.15 -1.03 -6.41
N ASN A 339 17.62 0.20 -6.31
CA ASN A 339 17.64 1.17 -7.42
C ASN A 339 18.55 2.37 -7.17
N GLY A 340 19.11 2.50 -5.97
CA GLY A 340 19.93 3.63 -5.56
C GLY A 340 19.09 4.86 -5.24
N VAL A 341 19.74 5.86 -4.65
CA VAL A 341 19.11 7.15 -4.36
C VAL A 341 18.74 7.89 -5.64
N LEU A 342 19.45 7.70 -6.76
CA LEU A 342 19.14 8.39 -8.02
C LEU A 342 17.80 8.00 -8.62
N PHE A 343 17.35 6.75 -8.43
CA PHE A 343 16.10 6.26 -9.01
C PHE A 343 15.05 5.92 -7.96
N GLY A 344 15.46 5.26 -6.87
CA GLY A 344 14.56 4.86 -5.78
C GLY A 344 13.95 6.06 -5.04
N LEU A 345 14.76 7.06 -4.69
CA LEU A 345 14.26 8.21 -3.93
C LEU A 345 13.28 9.07 -4.73
N PRO A 346 13.53 9.41 -6.02
CA PRO A 346 12.53 10.11 -6.84
C PRO A 346 11.20 9.37 -6.94
N ILE A 347 11.19 8.04 -7.09
CA ILE A 347 9.95 7.25 -7.11
C ILE A 347 9.17 7.43 -5.80
N ILE A 348 9.85 7.33 -4.66
CA ILE A 348 9.25 7.53 -3.34
C ILE A 348 8.69 8.95 -3.21
N ILE A 349 9.46 9.97 -3.61
CA ILE A 349 9.04 11.38 -3.55
C ILE A 349 7.80 11.60 -4.42
N VAL A 350 7.79 11.09 -5.66
CA VAL A 350 6.66 11.24 -6.58
C VAL A 350 5.40 10.60 -6.00
N MET A 351 5.50 9.38 -5.46
CA MET A 351 4.37 8.72 -4.79
C MET A 351 3.88 9.51 -3.57
N ALA A 352 4.81 10.00 -2.73
CA ALA A 352 4.48 10.82 -1.56
C ALA A 352 3.75 12.12 -1.95
N LEU A 353 4.22 12.78 -3.02
CA LEU A 353 3.59 13.97 -3.57
C LEU A 353 2.17 13.67 -4.06
N PHE A 354 1.92 12.54 -4.73
CA PHE A 354 0.55 12.17 -5.11
C PHE A 354 -0.37 11.99 -3.91
N VAL A 355 0.10 11.33 -2.85
CA VAL A 355 -0.68 11.15 -1.62
C VAL A 355 -1.06 12.51 -1.01
N ILE A 356 -0.11 13.42 -0.84
CA ILE A 356 -0.37 14.76 -0.29
C ILE A 356 -1.32 15.55 -1.21
N LEU A 357 -1.04 15.57 -2.52
CA LEU A 357 -1.80 16.36 -3.49
C LEU A 357 -3.21 15.81 -3.74
N GLY A 358 -3.46 14.55 -3.37
CA GLY A 358 -4.78 13.94 -3.33
C GLY A 358 -5.75 14.60 -2.34
N ASP A 359 -5.26 15.31 -1.31
CA ASP A 359 -6.13 16.01 -0.35
C ASP A 359 -6.93 17.15 -1.03
N PRO A 360 -8.28 17.17 -0.92
CA PRO A 360 -9.11 18.24 -1.48
C PRO A 360 -8.95 19.58 -0.77
N THR A 361 -8.39 19.58 0.44
CA THR A 361 -8.31 20.76 1.28
C THR A 361 -7.04 21.57 1.04
N LYS A 362 -7.12 22.89 1.25
CA LYS A 362 -5.96 23.79 1.14
C LYS A 362 -4.88 23.50 2.19
N LEU A 363 -5.26 23.03 3.39
CA LEU A 363 -4.36 22.82 4.52
C LEU A 363 -3.53 21.52 4.44
N LYS A 364 -3.90 20.58 3.54
CA LYS A 364 -3.15 19.33 3.29
C LYS A 364 -2.94 18.39 4.48
N ILE A 365 -3.60 18.62 5.64
CA ILE A 365 -3.41 17.83 6.86
C ILE A 365 -3.90 16.38 6.67
N LEU A 366 -4.99 16.16 5.93
CA LEU A 366 -5.47 14.81 5.64
C LEU A 366 -4.49 14.09 4.71
N GLY A 367 -3.94 14.80 3.71
CA GLY A 367 -2.89 14.29 2.83
C GLY A 367 -1.60 13.93 3.56
N LEU A 368 -1.18 14.76 4.53
CA LEU A 368 -0.02 14.48 5.39
C LEU A 368 -0.26 13.27 6.30
N SER A 369 -1.42 13.18 6.93
CA SER A 369 -1.78 12.04 7.79
C SER A 369 -1.81 10.74 6.97
N ALA A 370 -2.37 10.80 5.76
CA ALA A 370 -2.35 9.72 4.78
C ALA A 370 -0.93 9.33 4.36
N LEU A 371 -0.05 10.30 4.14
CA LEU A 371 1.36 10.06 3.83
C LEU A 371 2.06 9.34 4.98
N VAL A 372 1.88 9.77 6.22
CA VAL A 372 2.49 9.11 7.38
C VAL A 372 2.03 7.65 7.47
N ILE A 373 0.74 7.36 7.28
CA ILE A 373 0.25 5.97 7.25
C ILE A 373 0.91 5.17 6.14
N TRP A 374 1.02 5.74 4.94
CA TRP A 374 1.67 5.08 3.81
C TRP A 374 3.16 4.81 4.07
N VAL A 375 3.90 5.78 4.63
CA VAL A 375 5.32 5.63 5.00
C VAL A 375 5.50 4.56 6.07
N VAL A 376 4.66 4.56 7.11
CA VAL A 376 4.73 3.55 8.19
C VAL A 376 4.41 2.16 7.63
N ALA A 377 3.39 2.05 6.77
CA ALA A 377 3.03 0.78 6.15
C ALA A 377 4.15 0.25 5.23
N ALA A 378 4.65 1.08 4.32
CA ALA A 378 5.70 0.73 3.36
C ALA A 378 7.09 0.54 4.01
N GLY A 379 7.37 1.31 5.06
CA GLY A 379 8.67 1.37 5.71
C GLY A 379 8.84 0.35 6.84
N LEU A 380 7.76 0.05 7.59
CA LEU A 380 7.85 -0.69 8.85
C LEU A 380 6.85 -1.86 8.96
N ALA A 381 5.82 -1.94 8.13
CA ALA A 381 4.79 -2.98 8.25
C ALA A 381 4.88 -4.07 7.17
N ILE A 382 5.12 -3.66 5.92
CA ILE A 382 5.07 -4.53 4.74
C ILE A 382 6.49 -4.80 4.26
N SER A 383 6.82 -6.09 4.09
CA SER A 383 8.12 -6.53 3.57
C SER A 383 8.09 -6.97 2.10
N TYR A 384 6.92 -6.97 1.47
CA TYR A 384 6.71 -7.53 0.13
C TYR A 384 6.37 -6.43 -0.85
N ASP A 385 7.20 -6.27 -1.89
CA ASP A 385 6.96 -5.25 -2.91
C ASP A 385 5.68 -5.51 -3.69
N SER A 386 5.22 -6.76 -3.83
CA SER A 386 3.99 -7.09 -4.54
C SER A 386 2.71 -6.61 -3.83
N ALA A 387 2.81 -5.93 -2.69
CA ALA A 387 1.68 -5.39 -1.96
C ALA A 387 0.96 -4.27 -2.75
N PHE A 388 -0.20 -4.62 -3.31
CA PHE A 388 -1.00 -3.74 -4.18
C PHE A 388 -1.16 -2.31 -3.62
N TRP A 389 -1.53 -2.19 -2.34
CA TRP A 389 -1.91 -0.91 -1.74
C TRP A 389 -0.73 0.04 -1.53
N LEU A 390 0.51 -0.44 -1.58
CA LEU A 390 1.69 0.44 -1.55
C LEU A 390 1.75 1.32 -2.79
N TYR A 391 1.42 0.79 -3.95
CA TYR A 391 1.46 1.54 -5.22
C TYR A 391 0.09 2.04 -5.64
N GLY A 392 -0.96 1.25 -5.40
CA GLY A 392 -2.34 1.64 -5.70
C GLY A 392 -2.80 2.88 -4.96
N PHE A 393 -2.36 3.10 -3.72
CA PHE A 393 -2.81 4.25 -2.93
C PHE A 393 -2.34 5.62 -3.46
N PRO A 394 -1.05 5.83 -3.76
CA PRO A 394 -0.62 7.03 -4.50
C PRO A 394 -1.39 7.22 -5.81
N GLY A 395 -1.66 6.13 -6.55
CA GLY A 395 -2.48 6.13 -7.76
C GLY A 395 -3.91 6.61 -7.52
N LEU A 396 -4.55 6.12 -6.45
CA LEU A 396 -5.88 6.56 -6.02
C LEU A 396 -5.89 8.06 -5.71
N ALA A 397 -4.91 8.54 -4.96
CA ALA A 397 -4.79 9.95 -4.57
C ALA A 397 -4.63 10.86 -5.81
N TYR A 398 -3.80 10.44 -6.77
CA TYR A 398 -3.65 11.15 -8.05
C TYR A 398 -4.93 11.12 -8.89
N GLY A 399 -5.61 9.98 -8.97
CA GLY A 399 -6.89 9.84 -9.65
C GLY A 399 -7.98 10.74 -9.07
N LEU A 400 -8.05 10.86 -7.74
CA LEU A 400 -8.98 11.76 -7.07
C LEU A 400 -8.67 13.23 -7.35
N ARG A 401 -7.38 13.60 -7.41
CA ARG A 401 -6.98 14.94 -7.83
C ARG A 401 -7.44 15.22 -9.27
N ARG A 402 -7.24 14.28 -10.19
CA ARG A 402 -7.66 14.41 -11.59
C ARG A 402 -9.16 14.55 -11.74
N LEU A 403 -9.95 13.80 -10.96
CA LEU A 403 -11.40 13.88 -10.98
C LEU A 403 -11.93 15.26 -10.55
N ARG A 404 -11.14 16.04 -9.80
CA ARG A 404 -11.51 17.39 -9.33
C ARG A 404 -11.05 18.52 -10.25
N GLN A 405 -10.06 18.29 -11.11
CA GLN A 405 -9.55 19.32 -12.01
C GLN A 405 -10.54 19.48 -13.17
N PRO A 406 -11.02 20.70 -13.47
CA PRO A 406 -11.76 20.94 -14.70
C PRO A 406 -10.87 20.53 -15.88
N VAL A 407 -11.48 19.91 -16.90
CA VAL A 407 -10.80 19.66 -18.17
C VAL A 407 -10.57 21.05 -18.76
N ASP A 408 -9.32 21.48 -18.87
CA ASP A 408 -8.99 22.67 -19.66
C ASP A 408 -9.52 22.41 -21.07
N ASP A 409 -10.58 23.10 -21.44
CA ASP A 409 -11.17 22.99 -22.78
C ASP A 409 -10.18 23.71 -23.72
N PRO A 410 -9.55 23.02 -24.68
CA PRO A 410 -8.53 23.63 -25.54
C PRO A 410 -9.16 24.53 -26.62
N ASN A 411 -10.40 24.98 -26.45
CA ASN A 411 -11.13 25.74 -27.46
C ASN A 411 -11.29 27.21 -27.02
N PRO A 412 -10.29 28.08 -27.30
CA PRO A 412 -10.37 29.51 -26.99
C PRO A 412 -11.38 30.29 -27.84
N LEU A 413 -12.27 29.62 -28.58
CA LEU A 413 -13.19 30.23 -29.55
C LEU A 413 -14.67 30.20 -29.15
N SER A 414 -15.01 29.68 -27.95
CA SER A 414 -16.42 29.64 -27.52
C SER A 414 -16.90 30.87 -26.72
N GLU A 415 -16.02 31.83 -26.40
CA GLU A 415 -16.40 33.03 -25.64
C GLU A 415 -16.82 34.24 -26.49
N SER A 416 -16.85 34.16 -27.83
CA SER A 416 -17.13 35.35 -28.68
C SER A 416 -18.54 35.42 -29.29
N ALA A 417 -19.51 34.63 -28.86
CA ALA A 417 -20.85 34.65 -29.45
C ALA A 417 -21.95 34.81 -28.40
N THR A 418 -22.06 36.02 -27.83
CA THR A 418 -23.33 36.58 -27.30
C THR A 418 -23.09 38.03 -26.86
N GLN A 419 -22.96 38.95 -27.83
CA GLN A 419 -23.37 40.34 -27.58
C GLN A 419 -24.88 40.44 -27.86
N PRO A 420 -25.70 40.96 -26.94
CA PRO A 420 -27.08 41.28 -27.25
C PRO A 420 -27.13 42.52 -28.14
N VAL A 421 -27.79 42.40 -29.28
CA VAL A 421 -28.23 43.53 -30.09
C VAL A 421 -29.22 44.34 -29.25
N ALA A 422 -28.86 45.56 -28.90
CA ALA A 422 -29.77 46.53 -28.31
C ALA A 422 -30.72 47.03 -29.40
N SER A 423 -32.02 46.93 -29.13
CA SER A 423 -33.10 47.64 -29.83
C SER A 423 -33.45 48.92 -29.09
#